data_AF-A0A836RLM1-F1
#
_entry.id   AF-A0A836RLM1-F1
#
_cell.length_a   1.000
_cell.length_b   1.000
_cell.length_c   1.000
_cell.angle_alpha   90.00
_cell.angle_beta   90.00
_cell.angle_gamma   90.00
#
_symmetry.space_group_name_H-M   'P 1'
#
loop_
_entity.id
_entity.type
_entity.pdbx_description
1 polymer ?
#
loop_
_entity_poly.entity_id
_entity_poly.type
_entity_poly.pdbx_seq_one_letter_code
_entity_poly.pdbx_strand_id
1 'polypeptide(L)'
;MKRILSVLLLNIYLLFGQVYTIEHNVNKVNISTENNTVKVIYERDNGGSLLANPVGAPDLPVYIYRIVLSAPQDIQNLRILESETVRLDGTYLLKTVAPPLSQKGQSAKLAARAKNVISSGDIYPSTPIRFTGVKYFNGLPIAHFAVYPLQYDTNNKKLLLIKTLRFSFTSQSSSVRTVKPYQPNSNLSKENITAPAVLSEGALDTIVPLDDNHAWRNAYEAGLVDRYVIITTDELASAFEPLAEWKTRKGVPAVIR
;
A
#
# COMPACT_ATOMS: atom_id res chain seq x y z
N MET A 1 -36.48 28.31 -46.45
CA MET A 1 -35.79 28.50 -45.15
C MET A 1 -35.74 27.15 -44.42
N LYS A 2 -34.64 26.41 -44.57
CA LYS A 2 -34.46 25.08 -43.95
C LYS A 2 -33.88 25.27 -42.55
N ARG A 3 -34.65 24.91 -41.51
CA ARG A 3 -34.18 24.86 -40.13
C ARG A 3 -33.37 23.58 -39.95
N ILE A 4 -32.06 23.72 -39.78
CA ILE A 4 -31.14 22.63 -39.43
C ILE A 4 -31.31 22.38 -37.94
N LEU A 5 -31.95 21.26 -37.60
CA LEU A 5 -32.04 20.74 -36.25
C LEU A 5 -30.65 20.19 -35.87
N SER A 6 -29.87 20.98 -35.14
CA SER A 6 -28.57 20.55 -34.62
C SER A 6 -28.81 19.68 -33.38
N VAL A 7 -28.70 18.35 -33.53
CA VAL A 7 -28.71 17.40 -32.42
C VAL A 7 -27.35 17.49 -31.74
N LEU A 8 -27.30 18.19 -30.61
CA LEU A 8 -26.13 18.26 -29.74
C LEU A 8 -26.01 16.93 -28.97
N LEU A 9 -25.24 15.98 -29.52
CA LEU A 9 -24.84 14.76 -28.81
C LEU A 9 -23.83 15.16 -27.72
N LEU A 10 -24.36 15.46 -26.54
CA LEU A 10 -23.58 15.64 -25.32
C LEU A 10 -22.98 14.28 -24.95
N ASN A 11 -21.74 14.05 -25.38
CA ASN A 11 -20.90 12.95 -24.90
C ASN A 11 -20.58 13.20 -23.42
N ILE A 12 -21.50 12.80 -22.54
CA ILE A 12 -21.22 12.65 -21.12
C ILE A 12 -20.34 11.40 -21.00
N TYR A 13 -19.02 11.59 -21.11
CA TYR A 13 -18.08 10.64 -20.55
C TYR A 13 -18.25 10.71 -19.02
N LEU A 14 -19.16 9.90 -18.49
CA LEU A 14 -19.12 9.54 -17.08
C LEU A 14 -17.77 8.83 -16.89
N LEU A 15 -16.81 9.55 -16.32
CA LEU A 15 -15.62 8.97 -15.69
C LEU A 15 -16.13 8.12 -14.52
N PHE A 16 -16.61 6.91 -14.81
CA PHE A 16 -16.94 5.93 -13.80
C PHE A 16 -15.62 5.50 -13.16
N GLY A 17 -15.27 6.12 -12.03
CA GLY A 17 -14.20 5.62 -11.18
C GLY A 17 -14.52 4.18 -10.81
N GLN A 18 -13.55 3.28 -11.00
CA GLN A 18 -13.69 1.87 -10.66
C GLN A 18 -14.14 1.73 -9.20
N VAL A 19 -15.13 0.87 -8.98
CA VAL A 19 -15.68 0.59 -7.64
C VAL A 19 -14.96 -0.61 -7.06
N TYR A 20 -14.49 -0.45 -5.84
CA TYR A 20 -13.81 -1.51 -5.08
C TYR A 20 -14.65 -1.86 -3.86
N THR A 21 -14.73 -3.15 -3.57
CA THR A 21 -15.46 -3.69 -2.42
C THR A 21 -14.47 -4.41 -1.49
N ILE A 22 -14.60 -4.14 -0.20
CA ILE A 22 -13.87 -4.83 0.87
C ILE A 22 -14.91 -5.45 1.79
N GLU A 23 -14.71 -6.73 2.09
CA GLU A 23 -15.54 -7.47 3.02
C GLU A 23 -14.71 -7.90 4.24
N HIS A 24 -15.29 -7.76 5.42
CA HIS A 24 -14.70 -8.21 6.67
C HIS A 24 -15.61 -9.22 7.37
N ASN A 25 -14.97 -10.22 7.98
CA ASN A 25 -15.65 -11.28 8.70
C ASN A 25 -15.45 -11.11 10.21
N VAL A 26 -16.54 -11.18 10.97
CA VAL A 26 -16.51 -11.08 12.44
C VAL A 26 -15.65 -12.17 13.07
N ASN A 27 -15.59 -13.36 12.48
CA ASN A 27 -14.80 -14.49 12.98
C ASN A 27 -13.28 -14.24 12.88
N LYS A 28 -12.86 -13.21 12.15
CA LYS A 28 -11.46 -12.78 12.06
C LYS A 28 -11.09 -11.73 13.10
N VAL A 29 -12.05 -11.27 13.91
CA VAL A 29 -11.80 -10.34 15.01
C VAL A 29 -11.45 -11.13 16.26
N ASN A 30 -10.22 -10.97 16.72
CA ASN A 30 -9.75 -11.50 17.99
C ASN A 30 -9.62 -10.40 19.02
N ILE A 31 -10.26 -10.59 20.17
CA ILE A 31 -10.26 -9.64 21.27
C ILE A 31 -9.65 -10.31 22.49
N SER A 32 -8.59 -9.71 23.03
CA SER A 32 -7.92 -10.18 24.25
C SER A 32 -7.81 -9.06 25.27
N THR A 33 -7.77 -9.43 26.55
CA THR A 33 -7.60 -8.48 27.65
C THR A 33 -6.20 -8.59 28.22
N GLU A 34 -5.49 -7.46 28.30
CA GLU A 34 -4.16 -7.32 28.86
C GLU A 34 -4.16 -6.15 29.85
N ASN A 35 -3.80 -6.39 31.13
CA ASN A 35 -3.66 -5.35 32.16
C ASN A 35 -4.86 -4.39 32.26
N ASN A 36 -6.07 -4.94 32.32
CA ASN A 36 -7.33 -4.18 32.41
C ASN A 36 -7.66 -3.31 31.17
N THR A 37 -6.93 -3.52 30.07
CA THR A 37 -7.20 -2.92 28.75
C THR A 37 -7.43 -4.01 27.71
N VAL A 38 -8.08 -3.64 26.62
CA VAL A 38 -8.42 -4.55 25.54
C VAL A 38 -7.50 -4.32 24.34
N LYS A 39 -7.01 -5.41 23.77
CA LYS A 39 -6.29 -5.48 22.51
C LYS A 39 -7.18 -6.13 21.47
N VAL A 40 -7.26 -5.52 20.30
CA VAL A 40 -8.09 -5.98 19.19
C VAL A 40 -7.18 -6.29 18.01
N ILE A 41 -7.31 -7.49 17.47
CA ILE A 41 -6.58 -7.95 16.29
C ILE A 41 -7.60 -8.34 15.23
N TYR A 42 -7.34 -7.95 13.99
CA TYR A 42 -8.10 -8.42 12.84
C TYR A 42 -7.20 -9.29 11.96
N GLU A 43 -7.52 -10.57 11.86
CA GLU A 43 -6.79 -11.53 11.03
C GLU A 43 -7.12 -11.35 9.55
N ARG A 44 -6.10 -11.42 8.70
CA ARG A 44 -6.26 -11.40 7.25
C ARG A 44 -5.62 -12.62 6.63
N ASP A 45 -6.33 -13.22 5.69
CA ASP A 45 -5.80 -14.34 4.88
C ASP A 45 -4.65 -13.88 3.98
N ASN A 46 -4.73 -12.63 3.54
CA ASN A 46 -3.80 -11.99 2.63
C ASN A 46 -3.00 -10.95 3.40
N GLY A 47 -1.80 -11.35 3.84
CA GLY A 47 -0.89 -10.60 4.70
C GLY A 47 -0.76 -9.11 4.36
N GLY A 48 -0.51 -8.29 5.38
CA GLY A 48 -0.39 -6.85 5.25
C GLY A 48 0.40 -6.29 6.41
N SER A 49 1.13 -5.20 6.18
CA SER A 49 1.78 -4.50 7.28
C SER A 49 0.70 -3.88 8.15
N LEU A 50 0.69 -4.23 9.43
CA LEU A 50 -0.09 -3.51 10.43
C LEU A 50 0.48 -2.09 10.50
N LEU A 51 -0.33 -1.10 10.16
CA LEU A 51 0.04 0.26 10.49
C LEU A 51 -0.22 0.49 11.98
N ALA A 52 0.54 1.40 12.58
CA ALA A 52 0.17 1.94 13.89
C ALA A 52 -0.81 3.09 13.70
N ASN A 53 -1.80 3.19 14.59
CA ASN A 53 -2.57 4.42 14.73
C ASN A 53 -1.68 5.56 15.24
N PRO A 54 -2.09 6.83 15.09
CA PRO A 54 -1.39 7.94 15.71
C PRO A 54 -1.23 7.74 17.22
N VAL A 55 -0.11 8.21 17.76
CA VAL A 55 0.19 8.15 19.20
C VAL A 55 -0.94 8.79 20.00
N GLY A 56 -1.42 8.09 21.03
CA GLY A 56 -2.52 8.52 21.89
C GLY A 56 -3.92 8.17 21.39
N ALA A 57 -4.08 7.66 20.16
CA ALA A 57 -5.36 7.11 19.68
C ALA A 57 -5.61 5.68 20.22
N PRO A 58 -6.87 5.18 20.25
CA PRO A 58 -7.18 3.78 20.44
C PRO A 58 -6.39 2.89 19.50
N ASP A 59 -5.83 1.84 20.06
CA ASP A 59 -5.07 0.84 19.34
C ASP A 59 -6.02 -0.13 18.62
N LEU A 60 -6.43 0.27 17.41
CA LEU A 60 -7.28 -0.51 16.52
C LEU A 60 -6.47 -1.13 15.37
N PRO A 61 -6.85 -2.31 14.87
CA PRO A 61 -6.20 -2.88 13.70
C PRO A 61 -6.40 -1.97 12.48
N VAL A 62 -5.33 -1.78 11.72
CA VAL A 62 -5.33 -1.08 10.43
C VAL A 62 -4.38 -1.81 9.49
N TYR A 63 -4.78 -1.96 8.24
CA TYR A 63 -3.97 -2.65 7.24
C TYR A 63 -3.94 -1.88 5.93
N ILE A 64 -2.94 -2.18 5.09
CA ILE A 64 -2.82 -1.60 3.75
C ILE A 64 -3.55 -2.48 2.73
N TYR A 65 -4.57 -1.90 2.10
CA TYR A 65 -5.17 -2.40 0.88
C TYR A 65 -4.45 -1.79 -0.32
N ARG A 66 -4.04 -2.64 -1.27
CA ARG A 66 -3.20 -2.26 -2.42
C ARG A 66 -3.99 -2.43 -3.69
N ILE A 67 -3.92 -1.44 -4.57
CA ILE A 67 -4.44 -1.52 -5.93
C ILE A 67 -3.28 -1.26 -6.89
N VAL A 68 -2.96 -2.23 -7.75
CA VAL A 68 -2.01 -2.02 -8.86
C VAL A 68 -2.73 -1.19 -9.91
N LEU A 69 -2.14 -0.05 -10.27
CA LEU A 69 -2.68 0.85 -11.28
C LEU A 69 -2.14 0.48 -12.65
N SER A 70 -2.94 0.72 -13.69
CA SER A 70 -2.52 0.53 -15.07
C SER A 70 -1.44 1.53 -15.50
N ALA A 71 -1.46 2.76 -15.02
CA ALA A 71 -0.45 3.75 -15.34
C ALA A 71 -0.11 4.61 -14.11
N PRO A 72 1.01 5.35 -14.12
CA PRO A 72 1.27 6.39 -13.14
C PRO A 72 0.10 7.38 -13.09
N GLN A 73 -0.55 7.44 -11.93
CA GLN A 73 -1.73 8.25 -11.73
C GLN A 73 -1.71 8.88 -10.34
N ASP A 74 -2.15 10.12 -10.26
CA ASP A 74 -2.40 10.80 -9.01
C ASP A 74 -3.85 10.54 -8.60
N ILE A 75 -4.04 9.84 -7.47
CA ILE A 75 -5.36 9.52 -6.95
C ILE A 75 -6.01 10.78 -6.36
N GLN A 76 -7.24 11.04 -6.76
CA GLN A 76 -8.06 12.18 -6.33
C GLN A 76 -9.45 11.71 -5.89
N ASN A 77 -10.12 12.50 -5.06
CA ASN A 77 -11.53 12.30 -4.72
C ASN A 77 -11.88 10.87 -4.27
N LEU A 78 -11.19 10.34 -3.26
CA LEU A 78 -11.61 9.09 -2.61
C LEU A 78 -13.01 9.29 -2.01
N ARG A 79 -13.97 8.47 -2.46
CA ARG A 79 -15.37 8.51 -2.02
C ARG A 79 -15.79 7.16 -1.48
N ILE A 80 -16.42 7.18 -0.31
CA ILE A 80 -17.11 6.02 0.24
C ILE A 80 -18.51 6.04 -0.36
N LEU A 81 -18.86 4.96 -1.05
CA LEU A 81 -20.17 4.79 -1.69
C LEU A 81 -21.15 4.12 -0.73
N GLU A 82 -20.65 3.15 0.03
CA GLU A 82 -21.45 2.35 0.95
C GLU A 82 -20.57 1.81 2.08
N SER A 83 -21.11 1.77 3.31
CA SER A 83 -20.44 1.20 4.47
C SER A 83 -21.48 0.54 5.38
N GLU A 84 -21.41 -0.78 5.49
CA GLU A 84 -22.25 -1.56 6.41
C GLU A 84 -21.46 -1.91 7.67
N THR A 85 -22.02 -1.61 8.84
CA THR A 85 -21.35 -1.84 10.13
C THR A 85 -22.19 -2.69 11.06
N VAL A 86 -21.55 -3.61 11.79
CA VAL A 86 -22.16 -4.38 12.89
C VAL A 86 -21.50 -3.99 14.20
N ARG A 87 -22.30 -3.84 15.26
CA ARG A 87 -21.77 -3.62 16.61
C ARG A 87 -21.34 -4.95 17.20
N LEU A 88 -20.16 -4.97 17.83
CA LEU A 88 -19.69 -6.12 18.58
C LEU A 88 -20.20 -6.03 20.02
N ASP A 89 -20.68 -7.14 20.55
CA ASP A 89 -21.21 -7.23 21.92
C ASP A 89 -20.11 -6.94 22.95
N GLY A 90 -20.49 -6.43 24.13
CA GLY A 90 -19.54 -6.11 25.21
C GLY A 90 -19.12 -4.64 25.26
N THR A 91 -18.27 -4.30 26.23
CA THR A 91 -17.80 -2.94 26.51
C THR A 91 -16.29 -2.97 26.63
N TYR A 92 -15.60 -2.20 25.80
CA TYR A 92 -14.16 -2.36 25.55
C TYR A 92 -13.39 -1.13 25.97
N LEU A 93 -12.44 -1.28 26.90
CA LEU A 93 -11.50 -0.24 27.26
C LEU A 93 -10.21 -0.42 26.46
N LEU A 94 -10.13 0.19 25.28
CA LEU A 94 -8.97 0.03 24.41
C LEU A 94 -7.73 0.72 24.97
N LYS A 95 -6.58 0.07 24.80
CA LYS A 95 -5.27 0.69 25.02
C LYS A 95 -5.05 1.83 24.01
N THR A 96 -4.27 2.84 24.39
CA THR A 96 -3.81 3.88 23.47
C THR A 96 -2.45 3.53 22.88
N VAL A 97 -2.23 3.95 21.63
CA VAL A 97 -0.93 3.77 20.97
C VAL A 97 0.15 4.58 21.70
N ALA A 98 1.22 3.90 22.11
CA ALA A 98 2.39 4.52 22.70
C ALA A 98 3.34 5.04 21.60
N PRO A 99 4.17 6.06 21.88
CA PRO A 99 5.21 6.49 20.95
C PRO A 99 6.20 5.35 20.65
N PRO A 100 6.75 5.30 19.42
CA PRO A 100 7.75 4.30 19.08
C PRO A 100 8.98 4.45 19.97
N LEU A 101 9.55 3.33 20.40
CA LEU A 101 10.77 3.29 21.19
C LEU A 101 11.98 3.31 20.27
N SER A 102 12.90 4.25 20.50
CA SER A 102 14.13 4.35 19.70
C SER A 102 15.13 3.23 20.01
N GLN A 103 15.09 2.65 21.22
CA GLN A 103 16.02 1.63 21.69
C GLN A 103 15.31 0.57 22.55
N LYS A 104 15.84 -0.66 22.52
CA LYS A 104 15.36 -1.78 23.33
C LYS A 104 15.61 -1.49 24.82
N GLY A 105 14.58 -1.66 25.66
CA GLY A 105 14.68 -1.43 27.11
C GLY A 105 14.24 -0.05 27.59
N GLN A 106 13.93 0.88 26.69
CA GLN A 106 13.22 2.11 27.07
C GLN A 106 11.75 1.81 27.35
N SER A 107 11.21 2.42 28.39
CA SER A 107 9.77 2.43 28.67
C SER A 107 9.15 3.67 28.04
N ALA A 108 8.15 3.49 27.19
CA ALA A 108 7.36 4.59 26.69
C ALA A 108 6.41 5.01 27.82
N LYS A 109 6.45 6.27 28.24
CA LYS A 109 5.33 6.80 29.02
C LYS A 109 4.08 6.65 28.15
N LEU A 110 3.07 5.97 28.68
CA LEU A 110 1.75 5.90 28.05
C LEU A 110 1.33 7.34 27.76
N ALA A 111 1.20 7.67 26.48
CA ALA A 111 0.62 8.93 26.10
C ALA A 111 -0.81 8.93 26.62
N ALA A 112 -1.13 9.88 27.51
CA ALA A 112 -2.51 10.20 27.81
C ALA A 112 -3.24 10.38 26.47
N ARG A 113 -4.47 9.89 26.37
CA ARG A 113 -5.28 10.00 25.15
C ARG A 113 -5.18 11.43 24.64
N ALA A 114 -4.53 11.61 23.49
CA ALA A 114 -4.17 12.93 23.03
C ALA A 114 -5.48 13.67 22.74
N LYS A 115 -5.80 14.70 23.52
CA LYS A 115 -7.03 15.50 23.37
C LYS A 115 -7.19 16.05 21.95
N ASN A 116 -6.07 16.23 21.23
CA ASN A 116 -6.05 16.74 19.86
C ASN A 116 -6.25 15.67 18.78
N VAL A 117 -6.17 14.37 19.12
CA VAL A 117 -6.33 13.28 18.15
C VAL A 117 -7.78 12.80 18.12
N ILE A 118 -8.49 12.88 19.25
CA ILE A 118 -9.87 12.40 19.37
C ILE A 118 -10.61 13.25 20.38
N SER A 119 -11.72 13.86 19.97
CA SER A 119 -12.63 14.53 20.92
C SER A 119 -13.47 13.49 21.64
N SER A 120 -13.84 13.77 22.88
CA SER A 120 -14.76 12.91 23.62
C SER A 120 -16.07 12.78 22.86
N GLY A 121 -16.43 11.57 22.45
CA GLY A 121 -17.69 11.26 21.78
C GLY A 121 -17.66 11.03 20.29
N ASP A 122 -16.48 11.08 19.70
CA ASP A 122 -16.30 10.72 18.30
C ASP A 122 -16.21 9.20 18.11
N ILE A 123 -16.63 8.75 16.93
CA ILE A 123 -16.25 7.44 16.38
C ILE A 123 -14.81 7.54 15.86
N TYR A 124 -13.94 6.66 16.33
CA TYR A 124 -12.55 6.60 15.88
C TYR A 124 -12.22 5.30 15.13
N PRO A 125 -11.56 5.36 13.96
CA PRO A 125 -11.34 6.57 13.17
C PRO A 125 -12.65 7.09 12.56
N SER A 126 -12.70 8.38 12.21
CA SER A 126 -13.87 8.98 11.59
C SER A 126 -14.12 8.49 10.16
N THR A 127 -13.06 8.09 9.45
CA THR A 127 -13.17 7.48 8.11
C THR A 127 -12.64 6.04 8.11
N PRO A 128 -13.36 5.11 7.46
CA PRO A 128 -13.00 3.68 7.42
C PRO A 128 -11.84 3.37 6.46
N ILE A 129 -11.50 4.30 5.59
CA ILE A 129 -10.43 4.18 4.60
C ILE A 129 -9.75 5.53 4.41
N ARG A 130 -8.44 5.49 4.13
CA ARG A 130 -7.64 6.67 3.82
C ARG A 130 -6.61 6.35 2.74
N PHE A 131 -6.54 7.20 1.73
CA PHE A 131 -5.45 7.12 0.74
C PHE A 131 -4.12 7.55 1.40
N THR A 132 -3.06 6.76 1.18
CA THR A 132 -1.74 6.99 1.78
C THR A 132 -0.65 7.35 0.76
N GLY A 133 -0.96 7.26 -0.54
CA GLY A 133 -0.06 7.57 -1.63
C GLY A 133 0.03 6.46 -2.67
N VAL A 134 0.66 6.78 -3.80
CA VAL A 134 1.10 5.81 -4.79
C VAL A 134 2.57 5.48 -4.51
N LYS A 135 2.90 4.19 -4.49
CA LYS A 135 4.26 3.67 -4.39
C LYS A 135 4.59 2.88 -5.64
N TYR A 136 5.87 2.77 -5.96
CA TYR A 136 6.32 2.02 -7.13
C TYR A 136 7.08 0.79 -6.66
N PHE A 137 6.74 -0.37 -7.22
CA PHE A 137 7.47 -1.61 -7.01
C PHE A 137 7.80 -2.22 -8.36
N ASN A 138 9.09 -2.39 -8.68
CA ASN A 138 9.56 -2.79 -10.01
C ASN A 138 8.88 -1.98 -11.13
N GLY A 139 8.84 -0.65 -11.02
CA GLY A 139 8.20 0.22 -12.03
C GLY A 139 6.67 0.20 -12.05
N LEU A 140 6.02 -0.72 -11.34
CA LEU A 140 4.56 -0.80 -11.27
C LEU A 140 4.01 0.18 -10.24
N PRO A 141 3.09 1.08 -10.62
CA PRO A 141 2.42 1.98 -9.69
C PRO A 141 1.37 1.21 -8.86
N ILE A 142 1.44 1.38 -7.54
CA ILE A 142 0.56 0.73 -6.58
C ILE A 142 -0.04 1.81 -5.68
N ALA A 143 -1.36 2.00 -5.73
CA ALA A 143 -2.10 2.84 -4.80
C ALA A 143 -2.27 2.12 -3.46
N HIS A 144 -1.92 2.81 -2.37
CA HIS A 144 -2.02 2.27 -1.01
C HIS A 144 -3.14 2.97 -0.24
N PHE A 145 -4.04 2.18 0.32
CA PHE A 145 -5.13 2.64 1.17
C PHE A 145 -5.00 2.02 2.57
N ALA A 146 -4.97 2.86 3.60
CA ALA A 146 -5.10 2.40 4.98
C ALA A 146 -6.58 2.12 5.25
N VAL A 147 -6.91 0.87 5.56
CA VAL A 147 -8.26 0.41 5.85
C VAL A 147 -8.39 0.07 7.32
N TYR A 148 -9.45 0.58 7.93
CA TYR A 148 -9.77 0.42 9.34
C TYR A 148 -10.99 -0.50 9.45
N PRO A 149 -10.79 -1.82 9.59
CA PRO A 149 -11.89 -2.79 9.69
C PRO A 149 -12.79 -2.53 10.90
N LEU A 150 -12.26 -1.95 11.96
CA LEU A 150 -13.00 -1.59 13.15
C LEU A 150 -12.99 -0.08 13.40
N GLN A 151 -14.12 0.41 13.88
CA GLN A 151 -14.27 1.71 14.50
C GLN A 151 -14.63 1.54 15.98
N TYR A 152 -14.33 2.54 16.78
CA TYR A 152 -14.55 2.55 18.21
C TYR A 152 -15.37 3.77 18.61
N ASP A 153 -16.52 3.51 19.22
CA ASP A 153 -17.34 4.52 19.88
C ASP A 153 -16.75 4.81 21.25
N THR A 154 -16.24 6.02 21.40
CA THR A 154 -15.49 6.44 22.57
C THR A 154 -16.38 6.76 23.77
N ASN A 155 -17.65 7.10 23.55
CA ASN A 155 -18.64 7.35 24.60
C ASN A 155 -19.16 6.04 25.16
N ASN A 156 -19.64 5.17 24.26
CA ASN A 156 -20.30 3.94 24.64
C ASN A 156 -19.32 2.78 24.87
N LYS A 157 -18.03 3.00 24.56
CA LYS A 157 -16.96 2.01 24.63
C LYS A 157 -17.29 0.76 23.81
N LYS A 158 -17.86 0.96 22.62
CA LYS A 158 -18.31 -0.12 21.72
C LYS A 158 -17.41 -0.22 20.51
N LEU A 159 -17.19 -1.45 20.05
CA LEU A 159 -16.51 -1.72 18.78
C LEU A 159 -17.55 -1.91 17.69
N LEU A 160 -17.30 -1.33 16.52
CA LEU A 160 -18.09 -1.49 15.31
C LEU A 160 -17.19 -2.12 14.26
N LEU A 161 -17.56 -3.29 13.76
CA LEU A 161 -16.91 -3.93 12.63
C LEU A 161 -17.58 -3.45 11.35
N ILE A 162 -16.80 -3.00 10.38
CA ILE A 162 -17.28 -2.64 9.06
C ILE A 162 -17.35 -3.92 8.23
N LYS A 163 -18.54 -4.48 8.04
CA LYS A 163 -18.72 -5.72 7.28
C LYS A 163 -18.43 -5.53 5.81
N THR A 164 -18.95 -4.45 5.23
CA THR A 164 -18.84 -4.17 3.81
C THR A 164 -18.45 -2.72 3.63
N LEU A 165 -17.41 -2.47 2.84
CA LEU A 165 -16.98 -1.13 2.47
C LEU A 165 -16.85 -1.05 0.95
N ARG A 166 -17.66 -0.19 0.32
CA ARG A 166 -17.53 0.13 -1.11
C ARG A 166 -17.03 1.53 -1.28
N PHE A 167 -16.01 1.68 -2.10
CA PHE A 167 -15.40 2.96 -2.38
C PHE A 167 -15.00 3.08 -3.85
N SER A 168 -14.85 4.32 -4.30
CA SER A 168 -14.27 4.65 -5.59
C SER A 168 -13.35 5.85 -5.44
N PHE A 169 -12.51 6.07 -6.43
CA PHE A 169 -11.69 7.26 -6.54
C PHE A 169 -11.62 7.69 -8.00
N THR A 170 -11.34 8.96 -8.22
CA THR A 170 -10.94 9.46 -9.53
C THR A 170 -9.42 9.54 -9.58
N SER A 171 -8.85 9.67 -10.76
CA SER A 171 -7.42 9.88 -10.88
C SER A 171 -7.12 10.76 -12.07
N GLN A 172 -5.93 11.35 -12.05
CA GLN A 172 -5.38 12.08 -13.19
C GLN A 172 -4.05 11.45 -13.56
N SER A 173 -3.69 11.53 -14.85
CA SER A 173 -2.40 11.06 -15.32
C SER A 173 -1.29 11.80 -14.61
N SER A 174 -0.30 11.06 -14.10
CA SER A 174 0.85 11.63 -13.41
C SER A 174 2.04 11.69 -14.37
N SER A 175 2.77 12.81 -14.38
CA SER A 175 3.95 13.00 -15.23
C SER A 175 5.23 12.39 -14.63
N VAL A 176 5.11 11.63 -13.55
CA VAL A 176 6.24 10.96 -12.90
C VAL A 176 6.98 10.07 -13.90
N ARG A 177 8.27 10.35 -14.11
CA ARG A 177 9.16 9.48 -14.89
C ARG A 177 9.21 8.10 -14.25
N THR A 178 8.55 7.14 -14.88
CA THR A 178 8.59 5.74 -14.46
C THR A 178 9.79 5.04 -15.06
N VAL A 179 10.52 4.30 -14.24
CA VAL A 179 11.44 3.27 -14.73
C VAL A 179 10.59 2.13 -15.29
N LYS A 180 10.86 1.68 -16.52
CA LYS A 180 10.15 0.53 -17.10
C LYS A 180 10.28 -0.67 -16.15
N PRO A 181 9.19 -1.38 -15.84
CA PRO A 181 9.24 -2.55 -14.98
C PRO A 181 10.31 -3.56 -15.42
N TYR A 182 11.24 -3.91 -14.54
CA TYR A 182 12.12 -5.06 -14.75
C TYR A 182 11.33 -6.33 -14.41
N GLN A 183 11.10 -7.19 -15.40
CA GLN A 183 10.59 -8.54 -15.18
C GLN A 183 11.65 -9.53 -15.64
N PRO A 184 12.25 -10.35 -14.76
CA PRO A 184 12.99 -11.51 -15.24
C PRO A 184 12.01 -12.48 -15.89
N ASN A 185 12.36 -13.07 -17.04
CA ASN A 185 11.60 -14.05 -17.85
C ASN A 185 11.15 -15.34 -17.11
N SER A 186 11.21 -15.36 -15.79
CA SER A 186 10.63 -16.43 -14.98
C SER A 186 9.15 -16.17 -14.75
N ASN A 187 8.32 -17.21 -14.90
CA ASN A 187 6.89 -17.29 -14.52
C ASN A 187 6.55 -16.84 -13.08
N LEU A 188 7.52 -16.34 -12.31
CA LEU A 188 7.43 -15.77 -10.98
C LEU A 188 6.84 -14.35 -10.94
N SER A 189 6.54 -13.71 -12.07
CA SER A 189 6.51 -12.24 -12.16
C SER A 189 5.12 -11.56 -12.17
N LYS A 190 4.01 -12.31 -12.21
CA LYS A 190 2.66 -11.73 -12.05
C LYS A 190 2.12 -12.00 -10.65
N GLU A 191 2.02 -13.26 -10.24
CA GLU A 191 1.46 -13.64 -8.93
C GLU A 191 2.24 -13.09 -7.73
N ASN A 192 3.57 -13.06 -7.75
CA ASN A 192 4.34 -12.57 -6.59
C ASN A 192 4.33 -11.04 -6.45
N ILE A 193 4.04 -10.31 -7.53
CA ILE A 193 3.96 -8.85 -7.49
C ILE A 193 2.54 -8.39 -7.12
N THR A 194 1.54 -9.19 -7.48
CA THR A 194 0.12 -8.88 -7.28
C THR A 194 -0.50 -9.59 -6.09
N ALA A 195 0.11 -10.59 -5.47
CA ALA A 195 -0.36 -11.11 -4.19
C ALA A 195 0.11 -10.18 -3.07
N PRO A 196 -0.75 -9.47 -2.30
CA PRO A 196 -2.22 -9.49 -2.17
C PRO A 196 -2.95 -8.23 -2.69
N ALA A 197 -2.42 -7.58 -3.72
CA ALA A 197 -2.99 -6.41 -4.36
C ALA A 197 -4.13 -6.74 -5.33
N VAL A 198 -5.13 -5.87 -5.37
CA VAL A 198 -6.19 -5.90 -6.39
C VAL A 198 -5.70 -5.19 -7.65
N LEU A 199 -6.07 -5.70 -8.82
CA LEU A 199 -5.70 -5.10 -10.09
C LEU A 199 -6.75 -4.07 -10.50
N SER A 200 -6.31 -2.87 -10.87
CA SER A 200 -7.18 -1.94 -11.60
C SER A 200 -7.46 -2.49 -13.00
N GLU A 201 -8.51 -1.97 -13.64
CA GLU A 201 -8.76 -2.25 -15.05
C GLU A 201 -7.53 -1.87 -15.91
N GLY A 202 -7.16 -2.74 -16.85
CA GLY A 202 -5.99 -2.57 -17.71
C GLY A 202 -4.62 -2.70 -17.02
N ALA A 203 -4.56 -3.08 -15.73
CA ALA A 203 -3.30 -3.16 -14.99
C ALA A 203 -2.31 -4.21 -15.52
N LEU A 204 -2.82 -5.27 -16.19
CA LEU A 204 -1.97 -6.29 -16.80
C LEU A 204 -1.44 -5.88 -18.17
N ASP A 205 -2.10 -4.94 -18.86
CA ASP A 205 -1.76 -4.53 -20.22
C ASP A 205 -0.51 -3.63 -20.25
N THR A 206 -0.20 -2.99 -19.13
CA THR A 206 1.03 -2.19 -18.97
C THR A 206 2.22 -3.00 -18.45
N ILE A 207 2.02 -4.28 -18.14
CA ILE A 207 3.13 -5.21 -17.90
C ILE A 207 3.67 -5.62 -19.27
N VAL A 208 4.58 -4.81 -19.79
CA VAL A 208 5.29 -5.11 -21.03
C VAL A 208 6.26 -6.27 -20.74
N PRO A 209 6.16 -7.43 -21.44
CA PRO A 209 7.19 -8.46 -21.41
C PRO A 209 8.53 -7.82 -21.80
N LEU A 210 9.67 -8.37 -21.35
CA LEU A 210 10.96 -7.89 -21.84
C LEU A 210 10.90 -7.77 -23.36
N ASP A 211 11.25 -6.59 -23.88
CA ASP A 211 11.82 -6.52 -25.20
C ASP A 211 13.07 -7.42 -25.11
N ASP A 212 13.00 -8.61 -25.70
CA ASP A 212 14.12 -9.53 -25.91
C ASP A 212 15.11 -8.87 -26.88
N ASN A 213 15.49 -7.62 -26.61
CA ASN A 213 16.52 -6.92 -27.30
C ASN A 213 17.83 -7.56 -26.84
N HIS A 214 18.12 -8.68 -27.50
CA HIS A 214 19.30 -9.52 -27.36
C HIS A 214 20.59 -8.71 -27.38
N ALA A 215 20.58 -7.46 -27.85
CA ALA A 215 21.72 -6.54 -27.85
C ALA A 215 22.48 -6.48 -26.51
N TRP A 216 21.80 -6.35 -25.36
CA TRP A 216 22.48 -6.24 -24.06
C TRP A 216 23.01 -7.60 -23.57
N ARG A 217 22.26 -8.68 -23.81
CA ARG A 217 22.69 -10.03 -23.46
C ARG A 217 23.85 -10.48 -24.35
N ASN A 218 23.76 -10.23 -25.64
CA ASN A 218 24.81 -10.49 -26.63
C ASN A 218 26.05 -9.62 -26.35
N ALA A 219 25.89 -8.35 -25.98
CA ALA A 219 27.02 -7.51 -25.58
C ALA A 219 27.68 -8.02 -24.30
N TYR A 220 26.92 -8.50 -23.32
CA TYR A 220 27.47 -9.12 -22.11
C TYR A 220 28.16 -10.47 -22.42
N GLU A 221 27.52 -11.35 -23.20
CA GLU A 221 28.08 -12.64 -23.63
C GLU A 221 29.32 -12.47 -24.52
N ALA A 222 29.36 -11.39 -25.32
CA ALA A 222 30.53 -11.00 -26.11
C ALA A 222 31.59 -10.21 -25.31
N GLY A 223 31.39 -9.99 -24.01
CA GLY A 223 32.34 -9.27 -23.14
C GLY A 223 32.47 -7.76 -23.43
N LEU A 224 31.52 -7.17 -24.14
CA LEU A 224 31.51 -5.75 -24.51
C LEU A 224 30.99 -4.84 -23.38
N VAL A 225 30.27 -5.39 -22.40
CA VAL A 225 29.73 -4.65 -21.25
C VAL A 225 29.84 -5.45 -19.96
N ASP A 226 30.24 -4.78 -18.89
CA ASP A 226 30.31 -5.35 -17.54
C ASP A 226 28.91 -5.35 -16.88
N ARG A 227 28.54 -6.45 -16.20
CA ARG A 227 27.22 -6.57 -15.52
C ARG A 227 27.09 -5.67 -14.29
N TYR A 228 28.21 -5.38 -13.63
CA TYR A 228 28.26 -4.58 -12.42
C TYR A 228 29.62 -3.87 -12.35
N VAL A 229 29.61 -2.54 -12.48
CA VAL A 229 30.82 -1.72 -12.41
C VAL A 229 30.80 -0.92 -11.11
N ILE A 230 31.88 -1.04 -10.33
CA ILE A 230 32.14 -0.18 -9.18
C ILE A 230 33.07 0.92 -9.67
N ILE A 231 32.53 2.14 -9.82
CA ILE A 231 33.31 3.32 -10.20
C ILE A 231 33.81 3.97 -8.92
N THR A 232 35.11 3.98 -8.71
CA THR A 232 35.74 4.53 -7.51
C THR A 232 37.07 5.22 -7.82
N THR A 233 37.75 5.75 -6.81
CA THR A 233 39.12 6.26 -6.98
C THR A 233 40.13 5.14 -6.81
N ASP A 234 41.31 5.26 -7.42
CA ASP A 234 42.39 4.26 -7.30
C ASP A 234 42.72 3.93 -5.84
N GLU A 235 42.68 4.95 -4.98
CA GLU A 235 42.91 4.85 -3.53
C GLU A 235 41.90 3.96 -2.81
N LEU A 236 40.66 3.92 -3.29
CA LEU A 236 39.55 3.18 -2.69
C LEU A 236 39.28 1.83 -3.37
N ALA A 237 39.92 1.54 -4.50
CA ALA A 237 39.71 0.32 -5.27
C ALA A 237 39.85 -0.94 -4.40
N SER A 238 40.92 -1.02 -3.61
CA SER A 238 41.17 -2.16 -2.70
C SER A 238 40.08 -2.35 -1.65
N ALA A 239 39.49 -1.26 -1.15
CA ALA A 239 38.41 -1.34 -0.15
C ALA A 239 37.11 -1.92 -0.73
N PHE A 240 36.92 -1.88 -2.05
CA PHE A 240 35.75 -2.41 -2.74
C PHE A 240 35.94 -3.83 -3.29
N GLU A 241 37.14 -4.40 -3.22
CA GLU A 241 37.40 -5.81 -3.60
C GLU A 241 36.46 -6.80 -2.89
N PRO A 242 36.21 -6.72 -1.56
CA PRO A 242 35.31 -7.65 -0.89
C PRO A 242 33.89 -7.60 -1.43
N LEU A 243 33.43 -6.41 -1.87
CA LEU A 243 32.11 -6.24 -2.47
C LEU A 243 32.05 -6.84 -3.88
N ALA A 244 33.09 -6.60 -4.69
CA ALA A 244 33.19 -7.15 -6.05
C ALA A 244 33.21 -8.69 -6.02
N GLU A 245 34.01 -9.28 -5.13
CA GLU A 245 34.07 -10.72 -4.93
C GLU A 245 32.73 -11.29 -4.43
N TRP A 246 32.10 -10.62 -3.46
CA TRP A 246 30.81 -11.07 -2.94
C TRP A 246 29.72 -11.07 -4.01
N LYS A 247 29.65 -10.02 -4.84
CA LYS A 247 28.72 -9.95 -5.98
C LYS A 247 29.01 -11.04 -7.01
N THR A 248 30.28 -11.26 -7.34
CA THR A 248 30.71 -12.29 -8.29
C THR A 248 30.32 -13.68 -7.79
N ARG A 249 30.56 -13.99 -6.52
CA ARG A 249 30.14 -15.26 -5.88
C ARG A 249 28.62 -15.44 -5.86
N LYS A 250 27.85 -14.34 -5.85
CA LYS A 250 26.38 -14.36 -5.96
C LYS A 250 25.88 -14.48 -7.41
N GLY A 251 26.77 -14.67 -8.38
CA GLY A 251 26.43 -14.85 -9.80
C GLY A 251 26.30 -13.54 -10.58
N VAL A 252 26.82 -12.44 -10.04
CA VAL A 252 26.86 -11.14 -10.71
C VAL A 252 28.33 -10.72 -10.86
N PRO A 253 28.99 -11.04 -11.99
CA PRO A 253 30.37 -10.63 -12.22
C PRO A 253 30.52 -9.11 -12.08
N ALA A 254 31.42 -8.71 -11.20
CA ALA A 254 31.65 -7.33 -10.83
C ALA A 254 33.10 -6.91 -11.12
N VAL A 255 33.26 -5.70 -11.66
CA VAL A 255 34.56 -5.12 -12.00
C VAL A 255 34.69 -3.76 -11.33
N ILE A 256 35.89 -3.45 -10.83
CA ILE A 256 36.24 -2.14 -10.26
C ILE A 256 36.93 -1.33 -11.35
N ARG A 257 36.51 -0.07 -11.54
CA ARG A 257 37.07 0.87 -12.52
C ARG A 257 37.23 2.26 -11.94
#